data_AF-A0A2D6P7R6-F1
#
_entry.id   AF-A0A2D6P7R6-F1
#
_cell.length_a   1.000
_cell.length_b   1.000
_cell.length_c   1.000
_cell.angle_alpha   90.00
_cell.angle_beta   90.00
_cell.angle_gamma   90.00
#
_symmetry.space_group_name_H-M   'P 1'
#
loop_
_entity.id
_entity.type
_entity.pdbx_description
1 polymer ?
#
loop_
_entity_poly.entity_id
_entity_poly.type
_entity_poly.pdbx_seq_one_letter_code
_entity_poly.pdbx_strand_id
1 'polypeptide(L)'
;MSIGTIYLIINRTNGLKYVGETTIGTNKAWKQHIDESKRMSPLPLHRAMRKDGNHNFMLREIEECNINQIEERLQHYILEYETNNSEQGYNHDDIEEKKEIIEPVPIKKKETWGFHLEKNRGNGKHLAAKVLSVNVETGEEKLWESITEASIGVTGNRNATGNITNAMKNGHKAYGYLWRRMTQSTRNTKVYGVNKITWMKTQVYPSIKSAARDFGCPYTSDLRKSLNNPRKYSWKGFYWFKE
;
A
#
# COMPACT_ATOMS: atom_id res chain seq x y z
N MET A 1 55.46 2.08 2.33
CA MET A 1 54.41 2.04 3.37
C MET A 1 53.55 3.26 3.16
N SER A 2 52.26 3.07 2.93
CA SER A 2 51.32 4.17 2.75
C SER A 2 50.82 4.61 4.12
N ILE A 3 50.92 5.91 4.39
CA ILE A 3 50.56 6.53 5.68
C ILE A 3 49.26 7.30 5.45
N GLY A 4 48.38 7.32 6.45
CA GLY A 4 47.21 8.18 6.48
C GLY A 4 47.14 8.99 7.78
N THR A 5 46.45 10.11 7.72
CA THR A 5 46.35 11.09 8.81
C THR A 5 44.88 11.24 9.21
N ILE A 6 44.63 11.18 10.51
CA ILE A 6 43.32 11.48 11.09
C ILE A 6 43.33 12.92 11.56
N TYR A 7 42.28 13.66 11.22
CA TYR A 7 42.15 15.07 11.53
C TYR A 7 40.79 15.41 12.12
N LEU A 8 40.77 16.53 12.83
CA LEU A 8 39.62 17.10 13.52
C LEU A 8 39.33 18.48 12.93
N ILE A 9 38.08 18.70 12.54
CA ILE A 9 37.56 20.03 12.19
C ILE A 9 36.64 20.48 13.32
N ILE A 10 36.94 21.65 13.90
CA ILE A 10 36.16 22.24 14.99
C ILE A 10 35.49 23.52 14.49
N ASN A 11 34.18 23.64 14.66
CA ASN A 11 33.48 24.91 14.45
C ASN A 11 33.57 25.78 15.70
N ARG A 12 34.15 26.98 15.58
CA ARG A 12 34.35 27.93 16.69
C ARG A 12 33.04 28.57 17.16
N THR A 13 32.01 28.61 16.32
CA THR A 13 30.73 29.26 16.63
C THR A 13 29.87 28.43 17.57
N ASN A 14 29.82 27.11 17.37
CA ASN A 14 28.96 26.20 18.14
C ASN A 14 29.72 25.09 18.88
N GLY A 15 31.04 24.98 18.69
CA GLY A 15 31.87 23.97 19.34
C GLY A 15 31.75 22.55 18.75
N LEU A 16 30.89 22.35 17.74
CA LEU A 16 30.67 21.05 17.12
C LEU A 16 31.91 20.61 16.34
N LYS A 17 32.15 19.29 16.32
CA LYS A 17 33.37 18.69 15.79
C LYS A 17 33.06 17.71 14.66
N TYR A 18 34.05 17.50 13.80
CA TYR A 18 34.04 16.50 12.74
C TYR A 18 35.39 15.79 12.73
N VAL A 19 35.38 14.46 12.72
CA VAL A 19 36.58 13.64 12.58
C VAL A 19 36.60 13.08 11.16
N GLY A 20 37.72 13.20 10.46
CA GLY A 20 37.90 12.62 9.14
C GLY A 20 39.30 12.03 8.97
N GLU A 21 39.46 11.23 7.93
CA GLU A 21 40.75 10.64 7.54
C GLU A 21 41.18 11.12 6.15
N THR A 22 42.50 11.08 5.89
CA THR A 22 43.06 11.40 4.58
C THR A 22 44.38 10.68 4.35
N THR A 23 44.62 10.27 3.10
CA THR A 23 45.89 9.69 2.65
C THR A 23 46.73 10.66 1.82
N ILE A 24 46.16 11.81 1.46
CA ILE A 24 46.78 12.78 0.53
C ILE A 24 47.27 14.05 1.27
N GLY A 25 46.94 14.17 2.55
CA GLY A 25 47.31 15.26 3.44
C GLY A 25 46.13 16.15 3.83
N THR A 26 46.23 16.71 5.04
CA THR A 26 45.13 17.39 5.74
C THR A 26 44.70 18.69 5.05
N ASN A 27 45.66 19.49 4.57
CA ASN A 27 45.36 20.72 3.84
C ASN A 27 44.59 20.48 2.54
N LYS A 28 44.85 19.35 1.86
CA LYS A 28 44.14 18.99 0.63
C LYS A 28 42.73 18.51 0.92
N ALA A 29 42.55 17.71 1.97
CA ALA A 29 41.23 17.28 2.45
C ALA A 29 40.38 18.49 2.88
N TRP A 30 40.98 19.46 3.60
CA TRP A 30 40.32 20.70 3.97
C TRP A 30 39.82 21.48 2.74
N LYS A 31 40.68 21.66 1.72
CA LYS A 31 40.27 22.32 0.46
C LYS A 31 39.14 21.56 -0.23
N GLN A 32 39.17 20.23 -0.21
CA GLN A 32 38.10 19.40 -0.78
C GLN A 32 36.76 19.64 -0.09
N HIS A 33 36.71 19.66 1.24
CA HIS A 33 35.49 19.99 1.99
C HIS A 33 34.94 21.38 1.65
N ILE A 34 35.84 22.38 1.50
CA ILE A 34 35.45 23.72 1.06
C ILE A 34 34.79 23.66 -0.33
N ASP A 35 35.41 22.99 -1.30
CA ASP A 35 34.91 22.94 -2.67
C ASP A 35 33.61 22.12 -2.78
N GLU A 36 33.49 21.03 -2.03
CA GLU A 36 32.26 20.23 -1.94
C GLU A 36 31.12 20.98 -1.25
N SER A 37 31.42 21.80 -0.25
CA SER A 37 30.44 22.69 0.36
C SER A 37 29.85 23.67 -0.65
N LYS A 38 30.68 24.24 -1.53
CA LYS A 38 30.24 25.13 -2.62
C LYS A 38 29.39 24.40 -3.67
N ARG A 39 29.66 23.11 -3.89
CA ARG A 39 28.88 22.22 -4.78
C ARG A 39 27.56 21.73 -4.17
N MET A 40 27.14 22.28 -3.03
CA MET A 40 25.90 21.93 -2.32
C MET A 40 25.83 20.46 -1.86
N SER A 41 26.94 19.88 -1.43
CA SER A 41 26.94 18.56 -0.82
C SER A 41 25.99 18.51 0.41
N PRO A 42 25.25 17.39 0.60
CA PRO A 42 24.23 17.26 1.63
C PRO A 42 24.80 17.02 3.04
N LEU A 43 26.10 16.73 3.18
CA LEU A 43 26.72 16.39 4.46
C LEU A 43 26.53 17.51 5.51
N PRO A 44 26.31 17.16 6.81
CA PRO A 44 26.10 18.14 7.88
C PRO A 44 27.22 19.17 7.97
N LEU A 45 28.48 18.74 7.86
CA LEU A 45 29.65 19.61 7.87
C LEU A 45 29.60 20.67 6.76
N HIS A 46 29.25 20.25 5.53
CA HIS A 46 29.18 21.14 4.37
C HIS A 46 28.03 22.14 4.46
N ARG A 47 26.92 21.76 5.10
CA ARG A 47 25.82 22.69 5.40
C ARG A 47 26.26 23.73 6.44
N ALA A 48 26.97 23.31 7.47
CA ALA A 48 27.50 24.20 8.50
C ALA A 48 28.53 25.19 7.94
N MET A 49 29.46 24.73 7.09
CA MET A 49 30.43 25.61 6.41
C MET A 49 29.76 26.70 5.58
N ARG A 50 28.66 26.38 4.88
CA ARG A 50 27.88 27.37 4.13
C ARG A 50 27.12 28.35 5.03
N LYS A 51 26.63 27.88 6.17
CA LYS A 51 25.82 28.67 7.11
C LYS A 51 26.67 29.63 7.94
N ASP A 52 27.73 29.10 8.55
CA ASP A 52 28.55 29.83 9.53
C ASP A 52 29.79 30.46 8.88
N GLY A 53 30.15 30.03 7.67
CA GLY A 53 31.30 30.51 6.92
C GLY A 53 32.60 29.77 7.27
N ASN A 54 33.42 29.51 6.26
CA ASN A 54 34.59 28.63 6.34
C ASN A 54 35.68 29.15 7.31
N HIS A 55 35.72 30.45 7.59
CA HIS A 55 36.68 31.08 8.51
C HIS A 55 36.43 30.74 9.98
N ASN A 56 35.23 30.27 10.33
CA ASN A 56 34.86 29.86 11.69
C ASN A 56 35.27 28.43 12.02
N PHE A 57 35.86 27.70 11.07
CA PHE A 57 36.29 26.33 11.25
C PHE A 57 37.81 26.25 11.43
N MET A 58 38.25 25.38 12.33
CA MET A 58 39.65 25.15 12.65
C MET A 58 40.01 23.69 12.38
N LEU A 59 41.09 23.48 11.63
CA LEU A 59 41.62 22.16 11.30
C LEU A 59 42.76 21.79 12.25
N ARG A 60 42.74 20.58 12.80
CA ARG A 60 43.79 20.03 13.68
C ARG A 60 44.10 18.59 13.28
N GLU A 61 45.37 18.26 13.20
CA GLU A 61 45.83 16.88 13.00
C GLU A 61 45.86 16.16 14.37
N ILE A 62 45.33 14.93 14.41
CA ILE A 62 45.26 14.13 15.64
C ILE A 62 46.38 13.09 15.64
N GLU A 63 46.40 12.20 14.65
CA GLU A 63 47.29 11.05 14.61
C GLU A 63 47.67 10.71 13.16
N GLU A 64 48.92 10.32 12.94
CA GLU A 64 49.38 9.71 11.68
C GLU A 64 49.53 8.21 11.91
N CYS A 65 48.83 7.40 11.12
CA CYS A 65 48.80 5.95 11.25
C CYS A 65 49.10 5.25 9.92
N ASN A 66 49.40 3.96 10.00
CA ASN A 66 49.44 3.11 8.82
C ASN A 66 48.01 2.89 8.31
N ILE A 67 47.83 2.83 6.99
CA ILE A 67 46.52 2.67 6.35
C ILE A 67 45.74 1.46 6.87
N ASN A 68 46.43 0.37 7.24
CA ASN A 68 45.77 -0.83 7.76
C ASN A 68 45.04 -0.60 9.11
N GLN A 69 45.36 0.47 9.83
CA GLN A 69 44.80 0.79 11.16
C GLN A 69 43.97 2.08 11.14
N ILE A 70 43.86 2.76 9.99
CA ILE A 70 43.27 4.09 9.92
C ILE A 70 41.76 4.08 10.25
N GLU A 71 41.05 3.07 9.78
CA GLU A 71 39.60 2.91 9.98
C GLU A 71 39.26 2.63 11.45
N GLU A 72 40.03 1.75 12.11
CA GLU A 72 39.88 1.45 13.54
C GLU A 72 40.13 2.71 14.39
N ARG A 73 41.16 3.49 14.04
CA ARG A 73 41.51 4.73 14.74
C ARG A 73 40.51 5.85 14.48
N LEU A 74 39.98 5.96 13.26
CA LEU A 74 38.90 6.89 12.93
C LEU A 74 37.68 6.61 13.82
N GLN A 75 37.28 5.34 13.92
CA GLN A 75 36.14 4.95 14.74
C GLN A 75 36.38 5.20 16.23
N HIS A 76 37.59 4.93 16.73
CA HIS A 76 37.99 5.28 18.10
C HIS A 76 37.77 6.78 18.38
N TYR A 77 38.26 7.67 17.50
CA TYR A 77 38.13 9.11 17.70
C TYR A 77 36.71 9.64 17.48
N ILE A 78 35.91 9.03 16.60
CA ILE A 78 34.49 9.41 16.44
C ILE A 78 33.72 9.14 17.73
N LEU A 79 33.99 8.00 18.38
CA LEU A 79 33.40 7.63 19.68
C LEU A 79 33.93 8.51 20.82
N GLU A 80 35.25 8.74 20.89
CA GLU A 80 35.87 9.58 21.94
C GLU A 80 35.34 11.02 21.93
N TYR A 81 35.09 11.58 20.74
CA TYR A 81 34.60 12.94 20.57
C TYR A 81 33.07 13.04 20.34
N GLU A 82 32.33 11.92 20.43
CA GLU A 82 30.87 11.83 20.22
C GLU A 82 30.37 12.53 18.93
N THR A 83 31.17 12.48 17.86
CA THR A 83 30.90 13.28 16.65
C THR A 83 29.81 12.72 15.74
N ASN A 84 29.33 11.50 16.03
CA ASN A 84 28.25 10.79 15.36
C ASN A 84 26.84 11.30 15.74
N ASN A 85 26.70 11.96 16.89
CA ASN A 85 25.43 12.53 17.29
C ASN A 85 25.22 13.89 16.60
N SER A 86 24.07 14.07 15.93
CA SER A 86 23.73 15.33 15.26
C SER A 86 23.66 16.55 16.19
N GLU A 87 23.55 16.34 17.51
CA GLU A 87 23.58 17.42 18.50
C GLU A 87 25.00 17.87 18.86
N GLN A 88 26.01 17.01 18.69
CA GLN A 88 27.37 17.23 19.19
C GLN A 88 28.46 17.20 18.10
N GLY A 89 28.16 16.68 16.91
CA GLY A 89 29.11 16.65 15.80
C GLY A 89 28.49 16.62 14.41
N TYR A 90 29.36 16.52 13.41
CA TYR A 90 28.99 16.56 11.99
C TYR A 90 29.24 15.24 11.24
N ASN A 91 29.74 14.19 11.92
CA ASN A 91 29.90 12.88 11.29
C ASN A 91 28.52 12.26 11.06
N HIS A 92 28.29 11.76 9.85
CA HIS A 92 27.01 11.18 9.43
C HIS A 92 27.14 9.69 9.13
N ASP A 93 28.12 9.04 9.74
CA ASP A 93 28.26 7.60 9.62
C ASP A 93 27.34 6.94 10.62
N ASP A 94 26.41 6.14 10.10
CA ASP A 94 25.77 5.08 10.86
C ASP A 94 26.87 4.11 11.26
N ILE A 95 27.58 4.40 12.36
CA ILE A 95 28.34 3.37 13.04
C ILE A 95 27.30 2.31 13.35
N GLU A 96 27.34 1.19 12.63
CA GLU A 96 26.61 0.00 13.00
C GLU A 96 27.14 -0.38 14.39
N GLU A 97 26.47 0.15 15.42
CA GLU A 97 26.38 -0.55 16.68
C GLU A 97 26.05 -1.98 16.26
N LYS A 98 26.94 -2.93 16.57
CA LYS A 98 26.59 -4.35 16.53
C LYS A 98 25.46 -4.53 17.53
N LYS A 99 24.24 -4.22 17.09
CA LYS A 99 23.02 -4.43 17.85
C LYS A 99 22.99 -5.92 18.07
N GLU A 100 23.14 -6.32 19.33
CA GLU A 100 22.90 -7.69 19.74
C GLU A 100 21.59 -8.14 19.08
N ILE A 101 21.63 -9.29 18.41
CA ILE A 101 20.47 -9.84 17.71
C ILE A 101 19.44 -10.19 18.79
N ILE A 102 18.55 -9.25 19.10
CA ILE A 102 17.40 -9.50 19.96
C ILE A 102 16.51 -10.46 19.17
N GLU A 103 16.35 -11.69 19.66
CA GLU A 103 15.41 -12.65 19.07
C GLU A 103 14.04 -11.97 18.91
N PRO A 104 13.38 -12.08 17.74
CA PRO A 104 12.13 -11.39 17.51
C PRO A 104 11.10 -11.84 18.54
N VAL A 105 10.73 -10.95 19.45
CA VAL A 105 9.70 -11.20 20.45
C VAL A 105 8.43 -11.64 19.70
N PRO A 106 7.80 -12.78 20.05
CA PRO A 106 6.62 -13.26 19.34
C PRO A 106 5.51 -12.21 19.44
N ILE A 107 5.24 -11.54 18.31
CA ILE A 107 4.17 -10.56 18.21
C ILE A 107 2.85 -11.30 18.41
N LYS A 108 2.27 -11.20 19.60
CA LYS A 108 0.93 -11.72 19.86
C LYS A 108 -0.03 -11.02 18.89
N LYS A 109 -0.63 -11.78 17.97
CA LYS A 109 -1.66 -11.28 17.08
C LYS A 109 -2.76 -10.65 17.94
N LYS A 110 -3.06 -9.37 17.69
CA LYS A 110 -4.13 -8.65 18.42
C LYS A 110 -5.42 -9.47 18.32
N GLU A 111 -6.09 -9.65 19.45
CA GLU A 111 -7.36 -10.37 19.49
C GLU A 111 -8.38 -9.67 18.59
N THR A 112 -9.06 -10.45 17.74
CA THR A 112 -10.09 -9.93 16.85
C THR A 112 -11.27 -9.43 17.67
N TRP A 113 -11.63 -8.15 17.53
CA TRP A 113 -12.68 -7.53 18.32
C TRP A 113 -14.09 -7.73 17.72
N GLY A 114 -15.09 -7.93 18.59
CA GLY A 114 -16.52 -7.84 18.28
C GLY A 114 -16.96 -8.68 17.07
N PHE A 115 -17.42 -8.00 16.01
CA PHE A 115 -17.97 -8.62 14.78
C PHE A 115 -16.99 -9.51 14.00
N HIS A 116 -15.69 -9.38 14.25
CA HIS A 116 -14.66 -10.17 13.57
C HIS A 116 -14.43 -11.54 14.19
N LEU A 117 -15.04 -11.82 15.35
CA LEU A 117 -15.04 -13.15 15.96
C LEU A 117 -15.71 -14.16 15.02
N GLU A 118 -15.15 -15.37 14.96
CA GLU A 118 -15.64 -16.44 14.08
C GLU A 118 -17.10 -16.83 14.38
N LYS A 119 -17.51 -16.73 15.66
CA LYS A 119 -18.89 -16.91 16.12
C LYS A 119 -19.88 -15.92 15.47
N ASN A 120 -19.43 -14.71 15.14
CA ASN A 120 -20.25 -13.65 14.56
C ASN A 120 -20.19 -13.65 13.02
N ARG A 121 -19.30 -14.45 12.42
CA ARG A 121 -19.14 -14.54 10.98
C ARG A 121 -20.24 -15.44 10.41
N GLY A 122 -21.18 -14.84 9.68
CA GLY A 122 -22.21 -15.59 8.98
C GLY A 122 -21.62 -16.59 7.97
N ASN A 123 -22.24 -17.78 7.87
CA ASN A 123 -21.81 -18.85 6.96
C ASN A 123 -22.07 -18.55 5.46
N GLY A 124 -22.74 -17.43 5.14
CA GLY A 124 -23.09 -17.02 3.77
C GLY A 124 -24.11 -17.92 3.06
N LYS A 125 -24.61 -18.98 3.72
CA LYS A 125 -25.52 -19.96 3.11
C LYS A 125 -26.88 -19.37 2.74
N HIS A 126 -27.35 -18.35 3.47
CA HIS A 126 -28.61 -17.67 3.20
C HIS A 126 -28.67 -16.94 1.85
N LEU A 127 -27.52 -16.71 1.19
CA LEU A 127 -27.43 -16.13 -0.15
C LEU A 127 -27.16 -17.18 -1.25
N ALA A 128 -27.06 -18.46 -0.89
CA ALA A 128 -26.78 -19.53 -1.84
C ALA A 128 -27.95 -19.71 -2.83
N ALA A 129 -27.60 -19.93 -4.10
CA ALA A 129 -28.56 -20.21 -5.15
C ALA A 129 -28.56 -21.70 -5.46
N LYS A 130 -29.74 -22.32 -5.49
CA LYS A 130 -29.89 -23.71 -5.93
C LYS A 130 -29.62 -23.84 -7.42
N VAL A 131 -28.92 -24.91 -7.81
CA VAL A 131 -28.48 -25.15 -9.19
C VAL A 131 -28.75 -26.59 -9.56
N LEU A 132 -29.17 -26.81 -10.81
CA LEU A 132 -29.31 -28.11 -11.43
C LEU A 132 -28.12 -28.36 -12.37
N SER A 133 -27.51 -29.54 -12.28
CA SER A 133 -26.56 -30.05 -13.27
C SER A 133 -27.19 -31.19 -14.06
N VAL A 134 -26.99 -31.21 -15.37
CA VAL A 134 -27.38 -32.33 -16.24
C VAL A 134 -26.12 -32.86 -16.90
N ASN A 135 -25.82 -34.15 -16.71
CA ASN A 135 -24.66 -34.77 -17.35
C ASN A 135 -24.89 -34.83 -18.87
N VAL A 136 -23.90 -34.40 -19.65
CA VAL A 136 -24.01 -34.39 -21.12
C VAL A 136 -24.04 -35.80 -21.71
N GLU A 137 -23.38 -36.77 -21.07
CA GLU A 137 -23.26 -38.13 -21.58
C GLU A 137 -24.39 -39.04 -21.08
N THR A 138 -24.68 -39.00 -19.77
CA THR A 138 -25.67 -39.90 -19.15
C THR A 138 -27.08 -39.30 -19.08
N GLY A 139 -27.22 -37.98 -19.24
CA GLY A 139 -28.49 -37.28 -19.05
C GLY A 139 -28.95 -37.18 -17.60
N GLU A 140 -28.14 -37.65 -16.63
CA GLU A 140 -28.50 -37.62 -15.21
C GLU A 140 -28.61 -36.20 -14.69
N GLU A 141 -29.74 -35.89 -14.05
CA GLU A 141 -30.00 -34.62 -13.41
C GLU A 141 -29.68 -34.67 -11.92
N LYS A 142 -28.98 -33.65 -11.42
CA LYS A 142 -28.67 -33.52 -9.99
C LYS A 142 -28.92 -32.10 -9.50
N LEU A 143 -29.68 -32.00 -8.43
CA LEU A 143 -29.99 -30.74 -7.76
C LEU A 143 -28.99 -30.49 -6.63
N TRP A 144 -28.47 -29.26 -6.59
CA TRP A 144 -27.48 -28.79 -5.61
C TRP A 144 -28.05 -27.59 -4.84
N GLU A 145 -27.77 -27.52 -3.54
CA GLU A 145 -28.23 -26.39 -2.71
C GLU A 145 -27.40 -25.12 -2.96
N SER A 146 -26.15 -25.27 -3.44
CA SER A 146 -25.26 -24.16 -3.77
C SER A 146 -24.32 -24.47 -4.93
N ILE A 147 -23.91 -23.44 -5.67
CA ILE A 147 -22.84 -23.52 -6.68
C ILE A 147 -21.53 -24.05 -6.05
N THR A 148 -21.25 -23.67 -4.80
CA THR A 148 -20.05 -24.13 -4.09
C THR A 148 -20.08 -25.63 -3.84
N GLU A 149 -21.24 -26.16 -3.44
CA GLU A 149 -21.44 -27.59 -3.20
C GLU A 149 -21.30 -28.38 -4.51
N ALA A 150 -21.92 -27.88 -5.58
CA ALA A 150 -21.77 -28.46 -6.90
C ALA A 150 -20.32 -28.46 -7.39
N SER A 151 -19.59 -27.37 -7.17
CA SER A 151 -18.17 -27.25 -7.53
C SER A 151 -17.31 -28.29 -6.79
N ILE A 152 -17.53 -28.46 -5.49
CA ILE A 152 -16.81 -29.45 -4.68
C ILE A 152 -17.20 -30.87 -5.12
N GLY A 153 -18.49 -31.12 -5.36
CA GLY A 153 -18.98 -32.44 -5.76
C GLY A 153 -18.48 -32.90 -7.13
N VAL A 154 -18.26 -31.98 -8.07
CA VAL A 154 -17.78 -32.30 -9.43
C VAL A 154 -16.25 -32.25 -9.55
N THR A 155 -15.60 -31.27 -8.91
CA THR A 155 -14.16 -31.00 -9.13
C THR A 155 -13.29 -31.22 -7.90
N GLY A 156 -13.88 -31.39 -6.71
CA GLY A 156 -13.16 -31.39 -5.44
C GLY A 156 -12.66 -30.01 -4.99
N ASN A 157 -12.84 -28.95 -5.80
CA ASN A 157 -12.31 -27.62 -5.53
C ASN A 157 -13.42 -26.56 -5.41
N ARG A 158 -13.37 -25.75 -4.35
CA ARG A 158 -14.29 -24.62 -4.11
C ARG A 158 -14.07 -23.45 -5.08
N ASN A 159 -12.88 -23.29 -5.63
CA ASN A 159 -12.53 -22.13 -6.48
C ASN A 159 -13.02 -22.28 -7.92
N ALA A 160 -13.49 -23.47 -8.32
CA ALA A 160 -14.00 -23.77 -9.67
C ALA A 160 -15.43 -23.23 -9.94
N THR A 161 -16.06 -22.57 -8.97
CA THR A 161 -17.43 -22.02 -9.06
C THR A 161 -17.63 -20.98 -10.18
N GLY A 162 -16.56 -20.28 -10.57
CA GLY A 162 -16.60 -19.28 -11.64
C GLY A 162 -16.97 -19.86 -13.00
N ASN A 163 -16.42 -21.04 -13.33
CA ASN A 163 -16.67 -21.71 -14.60
C ASN A 163 -18.13 -22.18 -14.70
N ILE A 164 -18.66 -22.75 -13.60
CA ILE A 164 -20.08 -23.13 -13.49
C ILE A 164 -20.99 -21.90 -13.68
N THR A 165 -20.61 -20.77 -13.08
CA THR A 165 -21.38 -19.52 -13.20
C THR A 165 -21.40 -18.97 -14.63
N ASN A 166 -20.27 -19.02 -15.34
CA ASN A 166 -20.18 -18.58 -16.72
C ASN A 166 -20.93 -19.52 -17.68
N ALA A 167 -20.83 -20.83 -17.45
CA ALA A 167 -21.60 -21.84 -18.16
C ALA A 167 -23.11 -21.59 -18.06
N MET A 168 -23.64 -21.32 -16.85
CA MET A 168 -25.06 -21.00 -16.66
C MET A 168 -25.51 -19.73 -17.39
N LYS A 169 -24.65 -18.70 -17.46
CA LYS A 169 -25.00 -17.42 -18.10
C LYS A 169 -25.02 -17.52 -19.61
N ASN A 170 -24.06 -18.24 -20.17
CA ASN A 170 -23.84 -18.31 -21.62
C ASN A 170 -24.42 -19.58 -22.26
N GLY A 171 -24.93 -20.52 -21.45
CA GLY A 171 -25.46 -21.80 -21.93
C GLY A 171 -24.38 -22.80 -22.36
N HIS A 172 -23.15 -22.63 -21.89
CA HIS A 172 -22.03 -23.53 -22.24
C HIS A 172 -21.98 -24.72 -21.28
N LYS A 173 -21.28 -25.79 -21.68
CA LYS A 173 -20.94 -26.90 -20.78
C LYS A 173 -19.74 -26.56 -19.88
N ALA A 174 -19.76 -27.04 -18.65
CA ALA A 174 -18.60 -27.00 -17.76
C ALA A 174 -18.46 -28.34 -17.01
N TYR A 175 -17.24 -28.87 -16.98
CA TYR A 175 -16.91 -30.12 -16.29
C TYR A 175 -17.76 -31.34 -16.74
N GLY A 176 -18.21 -31.37 -17.99
CA GLY A 176 -19.08 -32.45 -18.51
C GLY A 176 -20.57 -32.26 -18.23
N TYR A 177 -20.98 -31.16 -17.59
CA TYR A 177 -22.37 -30.88 -17.25
C TYR A 177 -22.90 -29.61 -17.92
N LEU A 178 -24.19 -29.62 -18.24
CA LEU A 178 -24.99 -28.42 -18.47
C LEU A 178 -25.54 -27.92 -17.14
N TRP A 179 -25.56 -26.60 -16.97
CA TRP A 179 -25.88 -25.98 -15.69
C TRP A 179 -27.08 -25.05 -15.83
N ARG A 180 -28.05 -25.18 -14.92
CA ARG A 180 -29.23 -24.31 -14.85
C ARG A 180 -29.43 -23.79 -13.44
N ARG A 181 -29.60 -22.48 -13.32
CA ARG A 181 -29.93 -21.84 -12.04
C ARG A 181 -31.42 -22.03 -11.74
N MET A 182 -31.74 -22.60 -10.57
CA MET A 182 -33.13 -22.85 -10.17
C MET A 182 -33.74 -21.66 -9.42
N THR A 183 -32.95 -20.97 -8.59
CA THR A 183 -33.41 -19.75 -7.92
C THR A 183 -33.03 -18.50 -8.72
N GLN A 184 -34.03 -17.76 -9.21
CA GLN A 184 -33.79 -16.50 -9.89
C GLN A 184 -33.24 -15.45 -8.91
N SER A 185 -32.40 -14.53 -9.40
CA SER A 185 -31.88 -13.45 -8.56
C SER A 185 -32.95 -12.37 -8.36
N THR A 186 -33.39 -12.17 -7.12
CA THR A 186 -34.30 -11.08 -6.73
C THR A 186 -33.62 -9.70 -6.65
N ARG A 187 -32.35 -9.59 -7.06
CA ARG A 187 -31.49 -8.41 -6.83
C ARG A 187 -31.79 -7.20 -7.72
N ASN A 188 -32.96 -7.17 -8.36
CA ASN A 188 -33.38 -6.00 -9.12
C ASN A 188 -34.12 -5.05 -8.18
N THR A 189 -33.51 -3.90 -7.92
CA THR A 189 -34.18 -2.81 -7.21
C THR A 189 -35.15 -2.12 -8.15
N LYS A 190 -36.43 -2.12 -7.80
CA LYS A 190 -37.45 -1.34 -8.49
C LYS A 190 -37.19 0.15 -8.24
N VAL A 191 -37.33 0.95 -9.28
CA VAL A 191 -36.99 2.38 -9.23
C VAL A 191 -37.99 3.22 -9.99
N TYR A 192 -38.17 4.46 -9.55
CA TYR A 192 -38.99 5.45 -10.23
C TYR A 192 -38.31 6.81 -10.21
N GLY A 193 -38.63 7.65 -11.19
CA GLY A 193 -38.20 9.03 -11.26
C GLY A 193 -39.32 9.99 -10.89
N VAL A 194 -38.98 11.12 -10.28
CA VAL A 194 -39.86 12.28 -10.08
C VAL A 194 -39.27 13.47 -10.83
N ASN A 195 -40.05 14.07 -11.73
CA ASN A 195 -39.56 15.18 -12.54
C ASN A 195 -39.19 16.39 -11.65
N LYS A 196 -38.05 17.01 -11.91
CA LYS A 196 -37.54 18.13 -11.10
C LYS A 196 -38.40 19.40 -11.14
N ILE A 197 -39.17 19.61 -12.21
CA ILE A 197 -40.01 20.81 -12.43
C ILE A 197 -41.47 20.44 -12.22
N THR A 198 -41.97 19.43 -12.93
CA THR A 198 -43.41 19.11 -12.93
C THR A 198 -43.84 18.25 -11.75
N TRP A 199 -42.89 17.72 -10.97
CA TRP A 199 -43.13 16.82 -9.84
C TRP A 199 -43.92 15.55 -10.19
N MET A 200 -44.11 15.27 -11.48
CA MET A 200 -44.79 14.07 -11.96
C MET A 200 -43.89 12.84 -11.81
N LYS A 201 -44.48 11.75 -11.34
CA LYS A 201 -43.81 10.45 -11.16
C LYS A 201 -43.82 9.69 -12.49
N THR A 202 -42.70 9.06 -12.84
CA THR A 202 -42.64 8.13 -13.97
C THR A 202 -43.33 6.81 -13.61
N GLN A 203 -43.51 5.93 -14.61
CA GLN A 203 -43.76 4.52 -14.34
C GLN A 203 -42.67 3.92 -13.44
N VAL A 204 -43.05 2.89 -12.68
CA VAL A 204 -42.13 2.14 -11.83
C VAL A 204 -41.41 1.11 -12.70
N TYR A 205 -40.09 1.23 -12.75
CA TYR A 205 -39.25 0.31 -13.51
C TYR A 205 -38.87 -0.91 -12.67
N PRO A 206 -38.89 -2.12 -13.24
CA PRO A 206 -38.52 -3.34 -12.53
C PRO A 206 -37.03 -3.41 -12.17
N SER A 207 -36.17 -2.61 -12.81
CA SER A 207 -34.74 -2.50 -12.47
C SER A 207 -34.14 -1.16 -12.92
N ILE A 208 -33.05 -0.76 -12.27
CA ILE A 208 -32.18 0.35 -12.69
C ILE A 208 -31.80 0.27 -14.18
N LYS A 209 -31.47 -0.92 -14.68
CA LYS A 209 -31.13 -1.12 -16.10
C LYS A 209 -32.34 -0.98 -17.03
N SER A 210 -33.54 -1.28 -16.55
CA SER A 210 -34.77 -1.07 -17.33
C SER A 210 -35.05 0.41 -17.49
N ALA A 211 -34.95 1.17 -16.39
CA ALA A 211 -35.05 2.62 -16.42
C ALA A 211 -33.99 3.25 -17.36
N ALA A 212 -32.74 2.80 -17.27
CA ALA A 212 -31.68 3.34 -18.12
C ALA A 212 -31.94 3.14 -19.62
N ARG A 213 -32.47 1.96 -20.01
CA ARG A 213 -32.83 1.62 -21.38
C ARG A 213 -33.98 2.46 -21.93
N ASP A 214 -35.02 2.71 -21.13
CA ASP A 214 -36.17 3.53 -21.53
C ASP A 214 -35.74 4.97 -21.87
N PHE A 215 -34.77 5.49 -21.14
CA PHE A 215 -34.15 6.80 -21.38
C PHE A 215 -32.98 6.76 -22.39
N GLY A 216 -32.83 5.65 -23.14
CA GLY A 216 -31.85 5.49 -24.22
C GLY A 216 -30.38 5.47 -23.77
N CYS A 217 -30.09 5.13 -22.51
CA CYS A 217 -28.75 5.17 -21.93
C CYS A 217 -28.24 3.75 -21.58
N PRO A 218 -27.09 3.32 -22.10
CA PRO A 218 -26.49 2.04 -21.71
C PRO A 218 -25.82 2.10 -20.32
N TYR A 219 -25.47 3.30 -19.85
CA TYR A 219 -24.78 3.53 -18.58
C TYR A 219 -25.75 3.82 -17.43
N THR A 220 -25.44 3.32 -16.23
CA THR A 220 -26.29 3.45 -15.03
C THR A 220 -25.64 4.27 -13.91
N SER A 221 -24.44 4.82 -14.13
CA SER A 221 -23.66 5.56 -13.12
C SER A 221 -24.43 6.75 -12.55
N ASP A 222 -24.94 7.61 -13.42
CA ASP A 222 -25.61 8.85 -13.02
C ASP A 222 -27.00 8.60 -12.40
N LEU A 223 -27.74 7.61 -12.91
CA LEU A 223 -28.98 7.16 -12.29
C LEU A 223 -28.69 6.63 -10.86
N ARG A 224 -27.64 5.82 -10.69
CA ARG A 224 -27.21 5.35 -9.36
C ARG A 224 -26.76 6.50 -8.45
N LYS A 225 -26.08 7.52 -9.00
CA LYS A 225 -25.68 8.72 -8.27
C LYS A 225 -26.90 9.48 -7.74
N SER A 226 -27.96 9.58 -8.55
CA SER A 226 -29.26 10.15 -8.14
C SER A 226 -29.94 9.30 -7.07
N LEU A 227 -30.02 7.97 -7.24
CA LEU A 227 -30.61 7.05 -6.25
C LEU A 227 -29.92 7.05 -4.89
N ASN A 228 -28.59 7.16 -4.87
CA ASN A 228 -27.82 7.17 -3.63
C ASN A 228 -27.87 8.53 -2.92
N ASN A 229 -28.24 9.60 -3.63
CA ASN A 229 -28.34 10.96 -3.10
C ASN A 229 -29.67 11.58 -3.55
N PRO A 230 -30.79 11.09 -3.01
CA PRO A 230 -32.11 11.54 -3.41
C PRO A 230 -32.22 13.06 -3.27
N ARG A 231 -32.91 13.70 -4.22
CA ARG A 231 -33.13 15.17 -4.30
C ARG A 231 -31.88 16.05 -4.48
N LYS A 232 -30.67 15.51 -4.39
CA LYS A 232 -29.41 16.25 -4.61
C LYS A 232 -28.96 16.22 -6.06
N TYR A 233 -28.90 15.02 -6.65
CA TYR A 233 -28.52 14.84 -8.05
C TYR A 233 -29.72 14.38 -8.86
N SER A 234 -29.93 14.99 -10.03
CA SER A 234 -30.93 14.54 -11.00
C SER A 234 -30.26 13.80 -12.14
N TRP A 235 -30.98 12.87 -12.76
CA TRP A 235 -30.56 12.19 -13.97
C TRP A 235 -31.68 12.29 -15.01
N LYS A 236 -31.33 12.75 -16.21
CA LYS A 236 -32.27 13.01 -17.32
C LYS A 236 -33.46 13.89 -16.92
N GLY A 237 -33.27 14.81 -15.97
CA GLY A 237 -34.31 15.72 -15.48
C GLY A 237 -35.20 15.16 -14.35
N PHE A 238 -34.90 13.97 -13.84
CA PHE A 238 -35.66 13.33 -12.75
C PHE A 238 -34.78 13.11 -11.53
N TYR A 239 -35.37 13.22 -10.34
CA TYR A 239 -34.82 12.67 -9.11
C TYR A 239 -35.26 11.21 -8.98
N TRP A 240 -34.32 10.31 -8.73
CA TRP A 240 -34.59 8.88 -8.71
C TRP A 240 -34.72 8.34 -7.30
N PHE A 241 -35.66 7.42 -7.11
CA PHE A 241 -35.96 6.78 -5.84
C PHE A 241 -36.08 5.26 -6.02
N LYS A 242 -35.77 4.53 -4.94
CA LYS A 242 -36.03 3.10 -4.84
C LYS A 242 -37.48 2.93 -4.39
N GLU A 243 -38.19 1.98 -4.99
CA GLU A 243 -39.48 1.51 -4.49
C GLU A 243 -39.28 0.48 -3.37
#